data_AF-A0A960PNG0-F1
#
_entry.id   AF-A0A960PNG0-F1
#
_cell.length_a   1.000
_cell.length_b   1.000
_cell.length_c   1.000
_cell.angle_alpha   90.00
_cell.angle_beta   90.00
_cell.angle_gamma   90.00
#
_symmetry.space_group_name_H-M   'P 1'
#
loop_
_entity.id
_entity.type
_entity.pdbx_description
1 polymer ?
#
loop_
_entity_poly.entity_id
_entity_poly.type
_entity_poly.pdbx_seq_one_letter_code
_entity_poly.pdbx_strand_id
1 'polypeptide(L)'
;MTSQGSRRELVLVLAAFTMVIEVAVLAGLVPMITIGGLRLSASLVPALVLGIACGARLLGRSSLRYSAAGFWAAVGLLLLALCAMLAEQGRLTLVPTLLLAAMNEELVYRLAIPAVVAAGLGATGVGVRSARIGGLVVGAAWFCLLPGHTQQVSSLTGLVPYIGFAALTAIIVYRSGSILPVAVVHGAANIFTYLMWEQAVPPDERSIAIAGVLSLLVIVYGRTSRVTIGDNGGLIDVYTGQPVLPNGYVLAGQPNMAGLVSR
;
A
#
# COMPACT_ATOMS: atom_id res chain seq x y z
N MET A 1 -17.98 15.78 -20.45
CA MET A 1 -17.82 14.32 -20.52
C MET A 1 -16.32 13.92 -20.60
N THR A 2 -15.42 14.54 -19.82
CA THR A 2 -13.96 14.48 -20.11
C THR A 2 -13.00 14.42 -18.90
N SER A 3 -13.45 14.40 -17.64
CA SER A 3 -12.52 14.46 -16.48
C SER A 3 -12.07 13.11 -15.90
N GLN A 4 -12.60 11.99 -16.38
CA GLN A 4 -12.47 10.69 -15.69
C GLN A 4 -11.40 9.77 -16.29
N GLY A 5 -11.26 9.74 -17.62
CA GLY A 5 -10.10 9.11 -18.29
C GLY A 5 -8.79 9.75 -17.84
N SER A 6 -8.78 11.08 -17.71
CA SER A 6 -7.59 11.84 -17.34
C SER A 6 -7.03 11.48 -15.96
N ARG A 7 -7.87 11.13 -14.98
CA ARG A 7 -7.38 10.78 -13.63
C ARG A 7 -6.73 9.41 -13.57
N ARG A 8 -7.31 8.40 -14.23
CA ARG A 8 -6.72 7.06 -14.28
C ARG A 8 -5.40 7.07 -15.06
N GLU A 9 -5.39 7.79 -16.19
CA GLU A 9 -4.18 8.03 -16.97
C GLU A 9 -3.13 8.77 -16.14
N LEU A 10 -3.52 9.84 -15.43
CA LEU A 10 -2.62 10.57 -14.54
C LEU A 10 -2.00 9.67 -13.46
N VAL A 11 -2.80 8.86 -12.77
CA VAL A 11 -2.29 7.92 -11.74
C VAL A 11 -1.31 6.93 -12.36
N LEU A 12 -1.60 6.40 -13.55
CA LEU A 12 -0.71 5.44 -14.22
C LEU A 12 0.59 6.11 -14.70
N VAL A 13 0.52 7.33 -15.22
CA VAL A 13 1.70 8.13 -15.61
C VAL A 13 2.56 8.43 -14.40
N LEU A 14 1.96 8.89 -13.29
CA LEU A 14 2.68 9.15 -12.05
C LEU A 14 3.27 7.87 -11.44
N ALA A 15 2.58 6.74 -11.55
CA ALA A 15 3.09 5.43 -11.13
C ALA A 15 4.31 5.00 -11.96
N ALA A 16 4.23 5.14 -13.29
CA ALA A 16 5.35 4.86 -14.19
C ALA A 16 6.55 5.77 -13.87
N PHE A 17 6.30 7.07 -13.70
CA PHE A 17 7.35 8.03 -13.32
C PHE A 17 7.99 7.68 -11.97
N THR A 18 7.18 7.37 -10.95
CA THR A 18 7.65 6.93 -9.63
C THR A 18 8.52 5.68 -9.73
N MET A 19 8.08 4.67 -10.49
CA MET A 19 8.83 3.43 -10.71
C MET A 19 10.17 3.68 -11.43
N VAL A 20 10.18 4.54 -12.46
CA VAL A 20 11.41 4.89 -13.19
C VAL A 20 12.41 5.60 -12.28
N ILE A 21 11.95 6.54 -11.46
CA ILE A 21 12.82 7.22 -10.48
C ILE A 21 13.35 6.22 -9.45
N GLU A 22 12.52 5.29 -8.95
CA GLU A 22 13.00 4.26 -8.03
C GLU A 22 14.09 3.38 -8.66
N VAL A 23 13.89 2.93 -9.91
CA VAL A 23 14.91 2.19 -10.66
C VAL A 23 16.19 3.00 -10.79
N ALA A 24 16.07 4.29 -11.13
CA ALA A 24 17.22 5.16 -11.30
C ALA A 24 17.98 5.39 -9.99
N VAL A 25 17.28 5.50 -8.85
CA VAL A 25 17.90 5.57 -7.52
C VAL A 25 18.64 4.28 -7.19
N LEU A 26 18.00 3.12 -7.40
CA LEU A 26 18.61 1.82 -7.14
C LEU A 26 19.82 1.54 -8.06
N ALA A 27 19.80 2.07 -9.28
CA ALA A 27 20.92 2.02 -10.23
C ALA A 27 22.03 3.05 -9.93
N GLY A 28 21.88 3.90 -8.92
CA GLY A 28 22.84 4.95 -8.57
C GLY A 28 22.85 6.16 -9.53
N LEU A 29 21.85 6.27 -10.41
CA LEU A 29 21.71 7.37 -11.37
C LEU A 29 21.04 8.60 -10.75
N VAL A 30 20.24 8.42 -9.70
CA VAL A 30 19.60 9.49 -8.95
C VAL A 30 20.05 9.39 -7.48
N PRO A 31 20.48 10.50 -6.84
CA PRO A 31 20.95 10.45 -5.46
C PRO A 31 19.80 10.16 -4.49
N MET A 32 20.15 9.58 -3.34
CA MET A 32 19.27 9.53 -2.18
C MET A 32 19.06 10.94 -1.61
N ILE A 33 17.91 11.18 -0.98
CA ILE A 33 17.62 12.41 -0.23
C ILE A 33 17.80 12.18 1.27
N THR A 34 18.24 13.20 2.01
CA THR A 34 18.41 13.10 3.46
C THR A 34 17.27 13.81 4.18
N ILE A 35 16.54 13.08 5.01
CA ILE A 35 15.47 13.62 5.86
C ILE A 35 15.71 13.11 7.29
N GLY A 36 15.72 14.00 8.27
CA GLY A 36 15.92 13.63 9.69
C GLY A 36 17.11 12.71 9.98
N GLY A 37 18.19 12.84 9.20
CA GLY A 37 19.40 12.02 9.34
C GLY A 37 19.37 10.66 8.63
N LEU A 38 18.25 10.26 8.01
CA LEU A 38 18.16 9.03 7.21
C LEU A 38 18.22 9.33 5.72
N ARG A 39 18.84 8.42 4.97
CA ARG A 39 18.90 8.45 3.51
C ARG A 39 17.68 7.72 2.96
N LEU A 40 16.78 8.44 2.29
CA LEU A 40 15.59 7.91 1.66
C LEU A 40 15.74 7.98 0.13
N SER A 41 15.01 7.12 -0.57
CA SER A 41 14.98 7.18 -2.03
C SER A 41 14.34 8.50 -2.49
N ALA A 42 14.92 9.11 -3.54
CA ALA A 42 14.35 10.30 -4.17
C ALA A 42 12.99 10.01 -4.84
N SER A 43 12.62 8.74 -5.03
CA SER A 43 11.28 8.35 -5.47
C SER A 43 10.18 8.77 -4.49
N LEU A 44 10.52 9.12 -3.24
CA LEU A 44 9.58 9.68 -2.27
C LEU A 44 8.80 10.87 -2.84
N VAL A 45 9.45 11.76 -3.57
CA VAL A 45 8.79 12.96 -4.11
C VAL A 45 7.69 12.59 -5.11
N PRO A 46 7.97 11.87 -6.22
CA PRO A 46 6.91 11.45 -7.13
C PRO A 46 5.92 10.46 -6.49
N ALA A 47 6.35 9.63 -5.54
CA ALA A 47 5.45 8.75 -4.80
C ALA A 47 4.41 9.53 -4.00
N LEU A 48 4.80 10.59 -3.29
CA LEU A 48 3.87 11.46 -2.57
C LEU A 48 2.89 12.18 -3.52
N VAL A 49 3.37 12.64 -4.69
CA VAL A 49 2.51 13.23 -5.73
C VAL A 49 1.49 12.22 -6.25
N LEU A 50 1.93 10.98 -6.51
CA LEU A 50 1.04 9.86 -6.85
C LEU A 50 0.01 9.62 -5.73
N GLY A 51 0.44 9.67 -4.47
CA GLY A 51 -0.43 9.50 -3.33
C GLY A 51 -1.53 10.57 -3.26
N ILE A 52 -1.17 11.84 -3.50
CA ILE A 52 -2.11 12.96 -3.60
C ILE A 52 -3.10 12.74 -4.76
N ALA A 53 -2.62 12.29 -5.93
CA ALA A 53 -3.48 12.01 -7.08
C ALA A 53 -4.50 10.88 -6.79
N CYS A 54 -4.11 9.88 -6.00
CA CYS A 54 -5.00 8.84 -5.49
C CYS A 54 -6.00 9.38 -4.45
N GLY A 55 -5.59 10.34 -3.62
CA GLY A 55 -6.41 11.00 -2.61
C GLY A 55 -7.02 10.01 -1.61
N ALA A 56 -8.30 10.18 -1.28
CA ALA A 56 -9.01 9.34 -0.31
C ALA A 56 -9.04 7.84 -0.67
N ARG A 57 -8.71 7.45 -1.91
CA ARG A 57 -8.61 6.03 -2.31
C ARG A 57 -7.51 5.29 -1.56
N LEU A 58 -6.47 5.98 -1.09
CA LEU A 58 -5.38 5.36 -0.31
C LEU A 58 -5.82 4.87 1.07
N LEU A 59 -6.86 5.46 1.65
CA LEU A 59 -7.49 4.92 2.87
C LEU A 59 -8.01 3.50 2.63
N GLY A 60 -8.26 3.17 1.36
CA GLY A 60 -8.92 1.96 0.92
C GLY A 60 -10.30 1.85 1.53
N ARG A 61 -10.75 0.61 1.71
CA ARG A 61 -12.12 0.32 2.09
C ARG A 61 -12.12 -0.61 3.29
N SER A 62 -12.35 -0.04 4.47
CA SER A 62 -12.83 -0.82 5.59
C SER A 62 -14.32 -1.11 5.37
N SER A 63 -14.72 -2.38 5.44
CA SER A 63 -16.13 -2.78 5.45
C SER A 63 -16.87 -2.32 6.71
N LEU A 64 -16.18 -1.72 7.68
CA LEU A 64 -16.68 -1.33 8.99
C LEU A 64 -16.20 0.09 9.33
N ARG A 65 -16.99 1.12 8.98
CA ARG A 65 -16.64 2.54 9.21
C ARG A 65 -16.26 2.84 10.66
N TYR A 66 -16.98 2.25 11.62
CA TYR A 66 -16.67 2.40 13.05
C TYR A 66 -15.37 1.72 13.46
N SER A 67 -15.05 0.55 12.88
CA SER A 67 -13.78 -0.13 13.14
C SER A 67 -12.59 0.59 12.50
N ALA A 68 -12.79 1.31 11.40
CA ALA A 68 -11.75 2.18 10.83
C ALA A 68 -11.44 3.37 11.76
N ALA A 69 -12.45 3.98 12.38
CA ALA A 69 -12.24 5.02 13.37
C ALA A 69 -11.47 4.49 14.59
N GLY A 70 -11.86 3.31 15.10
CA GLY A 70 -11.13 2.64 16.19
C GLY A 70 -9.68 2.31 15.83
N PHE A 71 -9.43 1.83 14.61
CA PHE A 71 -8.07 1.63 14.09
C PHE A 71 -7.25 2.92 14.13
N TRP A 72 -7.78 4.01 13.57
CA TRP A 72 -7.07 5.27 13.50
C TRP A 72 -6.83 5.90 14.88
N ALA A 73 -7.79 5.76 15.80
CA ALA A 73 -7.62 6.19 17.18
C ALA A 73 -6.50 5.39 17.88
N ALA A 74 -6.52 4.06 17.76
CA ALA A 74 -5.51 3.20 18.38
C ALA A 74 -4.11 3.45 17.80
N VAL A 75 -3.99 3.55 16.48
CA VAL A 75 -2.72 3.87 15.81
C VAL A 75 -2.26 5.30 16.14
N GLY A 76 -3.18 6.25 16.24
CA GLY A 76 -2.87 7.62 16.65
C GLY A 76 -2.30 7.68 18.08
N LEU A 77 -2.94 7.00 19.03
CA LEU A 77 -2.43 6.87 20.40
C LEU A 77 -1.07 6.18 20.45
N LEU A 78 -0.89 5.11 19.67
CA LEU A 78 0.39 4.44 19.53
C LEU A 78 1.48 5.39 19.02
N LEU A 79 1.21 6.15 17.96
CA LEU A 79 2.17 7.12 17.43
C LEU A 79 2.50 8.21 18.45
N LEU A 80 1.52 8.68 19.24
CA LEU A 80 1.79 9.62 20.33
C LEU A 80 2.73 9.03 21.39
N ALA A 81 2.53 7.77 21.77
CA ALA A 81 3.43 7.07 22.69
C ALA A 81 4.84 6.93 22.11
N LEU A 82 4.95 6.54 20.83
CA LEU A 82 6.23 6.45 20.12
C LEU A 82 6.94 7.80 20.00
N CYS A 83 6.19 8.89 19.77
CA CYS A 83 6.71 10.25 19.80
C CYS A 83 7.30 10.59 21.17
N ALA A 84 6.61 10.26 22.26
CA ALA A 84 7.10 10.52 23.61
C ALA A 84 8.42 9.78 23.88
N MET A 85 8.49 8.48 23.55
CA MET A 85 9.70 7.68 23.72
C MET A 85 10.89 8.23 22.90
N LEU A 86 10.66 8.68 21.67
CA LEU A 86 11.72 9.28 20.85
C LEU A 86 12.06 10.71 21.27
N ALA A 87 11.12 11.46 21.85
CA ALA A 87 11.39 12.78 22.41
C ALA A 87 12.31 12.69 23.64
N GLU A 88 12.11 11.70 24.52
CA GLU A 88 12.99 11.44 25.66
C GLU A 88 14.44 11.15 25.23
N GLN A 89 14.63 10.61 24.03
CA GLN A 89 15.95 10.35 23.45
C GLN A 89 16.52 11.52 22.63
N GLY A 90 15.78 12.64 22.51
CA GLY A 90 16.17 13.76 21.66
C GLY A 90 16.11 13.45 20.15
N ARG A 91 15.34 12.43 19.75
CA ARG A 91 15.28 11.89 18.37
C ARG A 91 13.91 12.05 17.72
N LEU A 92 13.14 13.06 18.11
CA LEU A 92 11.79 13.27 17.61
C LEU A 92 11.72 13.45 16.07
N THR A 93 12.81 13.91 15.44
CA THR A 93 12.93 14.04 13.98
C THR A 93 12.87 12.70 13.23
N LEU A 94 13.12 11.58 13.92
CA LEU A 94 13.01 10.24 13.32
C LEU A 94 11.57 9.82 13.06
N VAL A 95 10.58 10.34 13.82
CA VAL A 95 9.17 10.00 13.62
C VAL A 95 8.70 10.33 12.20
N PRO A 96 8.72 11.60 11.74
CA PRO A 96 8.28 11.92 10.38
C PRO A 96 9.18 11.24 9.34
N THR A 97 10.45 11.03 9.63
CA THR A 97 11.41 10.39 8.71
C THR A 97 11.07 8.92 8.45
N LEU A 98 10.83 8.14 9.51
CA LEU A 98 10.49 6.72 9.41
C LEU A 98 9.07 6.52 8.83
N LEU A 99 8.15 7.44 9.12
CA LEU A 99 6.83 7.47 8.48
C LEU A 99 6.95 7.77 6.98
N LEU A 100 7.79 8.71 6.57
CA LEU A 100 8.03 9.01 5.16
C LEU A 100 8.75 7.86 4.44
N ALA A 101 9.70 7.19 5.09
CA ALA A 101 10.35 6.00 4.56
C ALA A 101 9.31 4.91 4.26
N ALA A 102 8.47 4.58 5.24
CA ALA A 102 7.39 3.61 5.07
C ALA A 102 6.38 4.05 4.01
N MET A 103 6.01 5.33 3.98
CA MET A 103 5.10 5.88 2.96
C MET A 103 5.66 5.70 1.55
N ASN A 104 6.94 6.00 1.37
CA ASN A 104 7.61 5.79 0.10
C ASN A 104 7.53 4.33 -0.32
N GLU A 105 7.94 3.41 0.56
CA GLU A 105 7.97 1.99 0.25
C GLU A 105 6.58 1.44 -0.06
N GLU A 106 5.54 1.87 0.64
CA GLU A 106 4.18 1.42 0.34
C GLU A 106 3.64 2.01 -0.97
N LEU A 107 3.87 3.30 -1.24
CA LEU A 107 3.43 3.93 -2.49
C LEU A 107 4.18 3.40 -3.71
N VAL A 108 5.45 3.02 -3.56
CA VAL A 108 6.25 2.44 -4.64
C VAL A 108 5.90 0.97 -4.85
N TYR A 109 6.02 0.15 -3.80
CA TYR A 109 6.00 -1.31 -3.93
C TYR A 109 4.60 -1.92 -3.84
N ARG A 110 3.62 -1.21 -3.28
CA ARG A 110 2.22 -1.70 -3.18
C ARG A 110 1.27 -0.96 -4.12
N LEU A 111 1.71 0.13 -4.73
CA LEU A 111 0.90 0.91 -5.68
C LEU A 111 1.58 1.11 -7.03
N ALA A 112 2.70 1.83 -7.09
CA ALA A 112 3.29 2.27 -8.36
C ALA A 112 3.72 1.09 -9.24
N ILE A 113 4.60 0.22 -8.72
CA ILE A 113 5.07 -0.98 -9.42
C ILE A 113 3.90 -1.91 -9.77
N PRO A 114 3.01 -2.28 -8.83
CA PRO A 114 1.85 -3.11 -9.18
C PRO A 114 0.95 -2.51 -10.25
N ALA A 115 0.72 -1.20 -10.25
CA ALA A 115 -0.12 -0.54 -11.26
C ALA A 115 0.50 -0.60 -12.65
N VAL A 116 1.80 -0.32 -12.77
CA VAL A 116 2.54 -0.37 -14.04
C VAL A 116 2.61 -1.78 -14.58
N VAL A 117 2.96 -2.75 -13.73
CA VAL A 117 3.04 -4.17 -14.12
C VAL A 117 1.66 -4.69 -14.53
N ALA A 118 0.61 -4.39 -13.76
CA ALA A 118 -0.74 -4.82 -14.10
C ALA A 118 -1.23 -4.18 -15.42
N ALA A 119 -0.89 -2.92 -15.68
CA ALA A 119 -1.20 -2.27 -16.97
C ALA A 119 -0.46 -2.94 -18.13
N GLY A 120 0.83 -3.24 -17.97
CA GLY A 120 1.63 -3.96 -18.97
C GLY A 120 1.08 -5.36 -19.26
N LEU A 121 0.78 -6.15 -18.22
CA LEU A 121 0.16 -7.47 -18.36
C LEU A 121 -1.22 -7.36 -19.03
N GLY A 122 -2.04 -6.38 -18.66
CA GLY A 122 -3.33 -6.12 -19.29
C GLY A 122 -3.22 -5.81 -20.78
N ALA A 123 -2.20 -5.07 -21.20
CA ALA A 123 -1.94 -4.78 -22.62
C ALA A 123 -1.59 -6.04 -23.44
N THR A 124 -1.13 -7.11 -22.77
CA THR A 124 -0.87 -8.43 -23.40
C THR A 124 -2.09 -9.38 -23.36
N GLY A 125 -3.24 -8.91 -22.89
CA GLY A 125 -4.47 -9.71 -22.82
C GLY A 125 -4.64 -10.54 -21.53
N VAL A 126 -3.78 -10.37 -20.53
CA VAL A 126 -3.95 -11.00 -19.21
C VAL A 126 -5.19 -10.42 -18.54
N GLY A 127 -6.08 -11.29 -18.04
CA GLY A 127 -7.29 -10.86 -17.34
C GLY A 127 -6.98 -9.95 -16.14
N VAL A 128 -7.84 -8.93 -15.93
CA VAL A 128 -7.64 -7.85 -14.94
C VAL A 128 -7.25 -8.36 -13.56
N ARG A 129 -7.91 -9.42 -13.08
CA ARG A 129 -7.61 -10.04 -11.78
C ARG A 129 -6.18 -10.59 -11.73
N SER A 130 -5.80 -11.38 -12.73
CA SER A 130 -4.48 -12.02 -12.79
C SER A 130 -3.38 -10.98 -12.97
N ALA A 131 -3.61 -9.95 -13.80
CA ALA A 131 -2.68 -8.85 -13.99
C ALA A 131 -2.41 -8.08 -12.68
N ARG A 132 -3.47 -7.80 -11.91
CA ARG A 132 -3.38 -7.14 -10.60
C ARG A 132 -2.63 -7.98 -9.56
N ILE A 133 -2.89 -9.30 -9.51
CA ILE A 133 -2.17 -10.21 -8.62
C ILE A 133 -0.69 -10.27 -9.04
N GLY A 134 -0.40 -10.41 -10.33
CA GLY A 134 0.96 -10.41 -10.86
C GLY A 134 1.72 -9.14 -10.48
N GLY A 135 1.10 -7.97 -10.63
CA GLY A 135 1.70 -6.70 -10.19
C GLY A 135 2.04 -6.67 -8.71
N LEU A 136 1.15 -7.14 -7.84
CA LEU A 136 1.41 -7.20 -6.39
C LEU A 136 2.50 -8.21 -6.03
N VAL A 137 2.57 -9.35 -6.72
CA VAL A 137 3.64 -10.34 -6.54
C VAL A 137 4.99 -9.75 -6.91
N VAL A 138 5.08 -9.04 -8.05
CA VAL A 138 6.32 -8.37 -8.47
C VAL A 138 6.72 -7.29 -7.46
N GLY A 139 5.78 -6.45 -7.03
CA GLY A 139 6.05 -5.42 -6.02
C GLY A 139 6.53 -6.00 -4.69
N ALA A 140 5.91 -7.08 -4.21
CA ALA A 140 6.29 -7.77 -2.98
C ALA A 140 7.68 -8.43 -3.07
N ALA A 141 7.97 -9.08 -4.20
CA ALA A 141 9.28 -9.69 -4.44
C ALA A 141 10.39 -8.64 -4.47
N TRP A 142 10.17 -7.53 -5.18
CA TRP A 142 11.14 -6.43 -5.22
C TRP A 142 11.35 -5.81 -3.84
N PHE A 143 10.28 -5.54 -3.09
CA PHE A 143 10.38 -5.03 -1.73
C PHE A 143 11.30 -5.90 -0.85
N CYS A 144 11.17 -7.22 -0.90
CA CYS A 144 12.02 -8.13 -0.11
C CYS A 144 13.50 -8.06 -0.51
N LEU A 145 13.80 -7.70 -1.76
CA LEU A 145 15.14 -7.65 -2.33
C LEU A 145 15.77 -6.24 -2.31
N LEU A 146 15.12 -5.28 -1.64
CA LEU A 146 15.69 -3.95 -1.46
C LEU A 146 17.08 -4.03 -0.81
N PRO A 147 18.08 -3.27 -1.29
CA PRO A 147 19.42 -3.27 -0.69
C PRO A 147 19.41 -3.04 0.82
N GLY A 148 18.52 -2.15 1.30
CA GLY A 148 18.34 -1.89 2.72
C GLY A 148 17.90 -3.11 3.52
N HIS A 149 17.09 -4.01 2.95
CA HIS A 149 16.67 -5.26 3.61
C HIS A 149 17.73 -6.34 3.48
N THR A 150 18.33 -6.50 2.31
CA THR A 150 19.36 -7.53 2.09
C THR A 150 20.62 -7.26 2.90
N GLN A 151 20.95 -6.00 3.19
CA GLN A 151 22.08 -5.61 4.05
C GLN A 151 21.77 -5.81 5.55
N GLN A 152 20.50 -5.89 5.94
CA GLN A 152 20.07 -6.10 7.32
C GLN A 152 20.02 -7.59 7.71
N VAL A 153 20.21 -8.50 6.76
CA VAL A 153 20.10 -9.95 6.99
C VAL A 153 21.44 -10.65 6.77
N SER A 154 21.75 -11.61 7.64
CA SER A 154 22.96 -12.44 7.53
C SER A 154 22.72 -13.79 6.84
N SER A 155 21.47 -14.11 6.52
CA SER A 155 21.07 -15.36 5.88
C SER A 155 19.71 -15.23 5.18
N LEU A 156 19.37 -16.20 4.33
CA LEU A 156 18.08 -16.25 3.62
C LEU A 156 16.89 -16.35 4.58
N THR A 157 17.04 -17.01 5.73
CA THR A 157 15.98 -17.07 6.75
C THR A 157 15.69 -15.69 7.37
N GLY A 158 16.68 -14.80 7.36
CA GLY A 158 16.49 -13.39 7.71
C GLY A 158 15.52 -12.64 6.79
N LEU A 159 15.23 -13.16 5.59
CA LEU A 159 14.23 -12.58 4.69
C LEU A 159 12.78 -12.94 5.08
N VAL A 160 12.57 -13.94 5.93
CA VAL A 160 11.23 -14.44 6.29
C VAL A 160 10.32 -13.34 6.85
N PRO A 161 10.76 -12.45 7.77
CA PRO A 161 9.95 -11.33 8.23
C PRO A 161 9.52 -10.39 7.10
N TYR A 162 10.41 -10.06 6.16
CA TYR A 162 10.08 -9.20 5.01
C TYR A 162 9.09 -9.89 4.07
N ILE A 163 9.25 -11.18 3.80
CA ILE A 163 8.33 -11.97 2.98
C ILE A 163 6.95 -12.02 3.64
N GLY A 164 6.88 -12.33 4.93
CA GLY A 164 5.64 -12.38 5.69
C GLY A 164 4.92 -11.03 5.67
N PHE A 165 5.65 -9.94 5.92
CA PHE A 165 5.11 -8.58 5.85
C PHE A 165 4.64 -8.22 4.44
N ALA A 166 5.46 -8.46 3.40
CA ALA A 166 5.13 -8.15 2.01
C ALA A 166 3.89 -8.93 1.52
N ALA A 167 3.79 -10.21 1.85
CA ALA A 167 2.64 -11.04 1.52
C ALA A 167 1.37 -10.54 2.24
N LEU A 168 1.46 -10.29 3.55
CA LEU A 168 0.32 -9.80 4.34
C LEU A 168 -0.21 -8.47 3.80
N THR A 169 0.70 -7.50 3.61
CA THR A 169 0.34 -6.17 3.10
C THR A 169 -0.18 -6.20 1.68
N ALA A 170 0.40 -7.03 0.78
CA ALA A 170 -0.12 -7.24 -0.56
C ALA A 170 -1.54 -7.81 -0.55
N ILE A 171 -1.85 -8.76 0.34
CA ILE A 171 -3.21 -9.29 0.52
C ILE A 171 -4.17 -8.20 1.01
N ILE A 172 -3.75 -7.40 1.98
CA ILE A 172 -4.57 -6.30 2.52
C ILE A 172 -4.87 -5.29 1.41
N VAL A 173 -3.85 -4.83 0.67
CA VAL A 173 -4.01 -3.91 -0.47
C VAL A 173 -4.87 -4.56 -1.58
N TYR A 174 -4.71 -5.85 -1.83
CA TYR A 174 -5.56 -6.57 -2.77
C TYR A 174 -7.04 -6.60 -2.34
N ARG A 175 -7.32 -6.73 -1.05
CA ARG A 175 -8.70 -6.86 -0.56
C ARG A 175 -9.40 -5.52 -0.31
N SER A 176 -8.68 -4.55 0.23
CA SER A 176 -9.25 -3.26 0.66
C SER A 176 -8.80 -2.07 -0.19
N GLY A 177 -7.67 -2.17 -0.88
CA GLY A 177 -7.00 -1.02 -1.50
C GLY A 177 -6.34 -0.07 -0.49
N SER A 178 -6.24 -0.46 0.78
CA SER A 178 -5.74 0.38 1.87
C SER A 178 -4.23 0.42 1.88
N ILE A 179 -3.67 1.49 1.33
CA ILE A 179 -2.22 1.75 1.33
C ILE A 179 -1.84 2.65 2.51
N LEU A 180 -2.64 3.67 2.83
CA LEU A 180 -2.35 4.59 3.92
C LEU A 180 -2.35 3.88 5.29
N PRO A 181 -3.34 3.02 5.63
CA PRO A 181 -3.28 2.23 6.86
C PRO A 181 -2.05 1.33 6.92
N VAL A 182 -1.67 0.71 5.80
CA VAL A 182 -0.47 -0.14 5.72
C VAL A 182 0.78 0.70 5.97
N ALA A 183 0.92 1.85 5.32
CA ALA A 183 2.08 2.74 5.46
C ALA A 183 2.28 3.25 6.90
N VAL A 184 1.21 3.58 7.60
CA VAL A 184 1.31 4.04 8.98
C VAL A 184 1.69 2.89 9.92
N VAL A 185 1.14 1.69 9.72
CA VAL A 185 1.51 0.50 10.49
C VAL A 185 2.94 0.08 10.22
N HIS A 186 3.38 0.16 8.96
CA HIS A 186 4.78 -0.04 8.57
C HIS A 186 5.69 0.97 9.27
N GLY A 187 5.35 2.27 9.22
CA GLY A 187 6.15 3.29 9.88
C GLY A 187 6.23 3.10 11.40
N ALA A 188 5.14 2.67 12.06
CA ALA A 188 5.17 2.28 13.47
C ALA A 188 6.10 1.08 13.72
N ALA A 189 6.07 0.07 12.85
CA ALA A 189 6.99 -1.08 12.93
C ALA A 189 8.46 -0.67 12.74
N ASN A 190 8.74 0.30 11.87
CA ASN A 190 10.07 0.87 11.69
C ASN A 190 10.54 1.60 12.95
N ILE A 191 9.67 2.39 13.58
CA ILE A 191 10.00 3.07 14.85
C ILE A 191 10.27 2.06 15.96
N PHE A 192 9.44 1.02 16.11
CA PHE A 192 9.71 -0.04 17.10
C PHE A 192 11.03 -0.76 16.85
N THR A 193 11.34 -1.04 15.57
CA THR A 193 12.61 -1.68 15.19
C THR A 193 13.80 -0.79 15.51
N TYR A 194 13.67 0.52 15.25
CA TYR A 194 14.68 1.50 15.63
C TYR A 194 14.89 1.56 17.15
N LEU A 195 13.81 1.67 17.93
CA LEU A 195 13.88 1.69 19.39
C LEU A 195 14.50 0.40 19.96
N MET A 196 14.27 -0.75 19.32
CA MET A 196 14.92 -2.00 19.69
C MET A 196 16.43 -1.96 19.42
N TRP A 197 16.88 -1.41 18.30
CA TRP A 197 18.31 -1.26 18.01
C TRP A 197 19.01 -0.29 18.95
N GLU A 198 18.32 0.77 19.39
CA GLU A 198 18.81 1.70 20.43
C GLU A 198 18.65 1.15 21.86
N GLN A 199 18.24 -0.12 22.01
CA GLN A 199 18.04 -0.80 23.30
C GLN A 199 17.00 -0.13 24.22
N ALA A 200 16.13 0.71 23.65
CA ALA A 200 15.04 1.36 24.38
C ALA A 200 13.79 0.48 24.51
N VAL A 201 13.66 -0.54 23.65
CA VAL A 201 12.57 -1.53 23.68
C VAL A 201 13.17 -2.94 23.55
N PRO A 202 12.86 -3.88 24.45
CA PRO A 202 13.29 -5.28 24.31
C PRO A 202 12.77 -5.94 23.01
N PRO A 203 13.52 -6.90 22.43
CA PRO A 203 13.10 -7.60 21.20
C PRO A 203 11.72 -8.26 21.26
N ASP A 204 11.37 -8.83 22.42
CA ASP A 204 10.08 -9.49 22.64
C ASP A 204 8.93 -8.47 22.65
N GLU A 205 9.11 -7.35 23.34
CA GLU A 205 8.13 -6.26 23.36
C GLU A 205 7.93 -5.64 21.98
N ARG A 206 9.01 -5.41 21.24
CA ARG A 206 8.97 -4.97 19.84
C ARG A 206 8.17 -5.95 18.98
N SER A 207 8.38 -7.25 19.16
CA SER A 207 7.70 -8.29 18.39
C SER A 207 6.20 -8.35 18.72
N ILE A 208 5.84 -8.27 20.00
CA ILE A 208 4.45 -8.21 20.47
C ILE A 208 3.74 -6.96 19.92
N ALA A 209 4.40 -5.81 19.99
CA ALA A 209 3.82 -4.55 19.52
C ALA A 209 3.56 -4.57 18.00
N ILE A 210 4.52 -5.06 17.21
CA ILE A 210 4.37 -5.22 15.76
C ILE A 210 3.26 -6.22 15.44
N ALA A 211 3.23 -7.37 16.12
CA ALA A 211 2.16 -8.35 15.94
C ALA A 211 0.78 -7.77 16.27
N GLY A 212 0.67 -6.98 17.34
CA GLY A 212 -0.56 -6.30 17.75
C GLY A 212 -1.07 -5.31 16.71
N VAL A 213 -0.20 -4.42 16.22
CA VAL A 213 -0.60 -3.42 15.21
C VAL A 213 -0.92 -4.05 13.85
N LEU A 214 -0.19 -5.10 13.45
CA LEU A 214 -0.51 -5.87 12.24
C LEU A 214 -1.84 -6.62 12.38
N SER A 215 -2.12 -7.18 13.56
CA SER A 215 -3.41 -7.84 13.84
C SER A 215 -4.57 -6.86 13.73
N LEU A 216 -4.40 -5.65 14.28
CA LEU A 216 -5.39 -4.58 14.16
C LEU A 216 -5.63 -4.19 12.69
N LEU A 217 -4.56 -4.07 11.90
CA LEU A 217 -4.65 -3.82 10.46
C LEU A 217 -5.43 -4.93 9.74
N VAL A 218 -5.14 -6.20 10.05
CA VAL A 218 -5.83 -7.36 9.45
C VAL A 218 -7.31 -7.41 9.83
N ILE A 219 -7.64 -7.19 11.10
CA ILE A 219 -9.03 -7.21 11.57
C ILE A 219 -9.88 -6.18 10.82
N VAL A 220 -9.32 -4.99 10.59
CA VAL A 220 -10.08 -3.86 10.02
C VAL A 220 -10.04 -3.84 8.50
N TYR A 221 -8.90 -4.15 7.88
CA TYR A 221 -8.68 -4.01 6.43
C TYR A 221 -8.42 -5.33 5.70
N GLY A 222 -8.32 -6.46 6.41
CA GLY A 222 -8.12 -7.79 5.80
C GLY A 222 -9.41 -8.43 5.26
N ARG A 223 -10.58 -7.85 5.55
CA ARG A 223 -11.89 -8.31 5.07
C ARG A 223 -12.16 -7.85 3.64
N THR A 224 -12.67 -8.76 2.82
CA THR A 224 -12.96 -8.50 1.41
C THR A 224 -14.29 -7.78 1.25
N SER A 225 -14.28 -6.56 0.71
CA SER A 225 -15.50 -5.92 0.20
C SER A 225 -15.67 -6.28 -1.28
N ARG A 226 -16.67 -7.11 -1.60
CA ARG A 226 -16.98 -7.51 -2.99
C ARG A 226 -17.39 -6.31 -3.85
N VAL A 227 -17.94 -5.27 -3.24
CA VAL A 227 -18.47 -4.08 -3.92
C VAL A 227 -17.64 -2.85 -3.54
N THR A 228 -17.24 -2.04 -4.53
CA THR A 228 -16.66 -0.69 -4.40
C THR A 228 -17.68 0.37 -4.76
N ILE A 229 -17.34 1.62 -4.49
CA ILE A 229 -17.75 2.77 -5.31
C ILE A 229 -16.78 2.90 -6.49
N GLY A 230 -17.30 2.91 -7.71
CA GLY A 230 -16.57 3.15 -8.96
C GLY A 230 -16.32 4.64 -9.21
N ASP A 231 -15.64 4.94 -10.31
CA ASP A 231 -15.19 6.30 -10.63
C ASP A 231 -16.33 7.32 -10.79
N ASN A 232 -17.57 6.85 -11.01
CA ASN A 232 -18.79 7.64 -11.16
C ASN A 232 -19.65 7.75 -9.88
N GLY A 233 -19.17 7.25 -8.74
CA GLY A 233 -19.97 7.21 -7.50
C GLY A 233 -20.95 6.03 -7.42
N GLY A 234 -21.13 5.26 -8.49
CA GLY A 234 -21.95 4.05 -8.52
C GLY A 234 -21.23 2.85 -7.90
N LEU A 235 -21.95 1.81 -7.52
CA LEU A 235 -21.33 0.60 -6.98
C LEU A 235 -20.72 -0.25 -8.12
N ILE A 236 -19.55 -0.85 -7.91
CA ILE A 236 -18.88 -1.76 -8.86
C ILE A 236 -18.37 -3.02 -8.14
N ASP A 237 -18.40 -4.18 -8.78
CA ASP A 237 -17.85 -5.42 -8.21
C ASP A 237 -16.33 -5.44 -8.42
N VAL A 238 -15.58 -5.68 -7.35
CA VAL A 238 -14.10 -5.61 -7.35
C VAL A 238 -13.46 -6.69 -8.22
N TYR A 239 -14.13 -7.82 -8.41
CA TYR A 239 -13.60 -8.95 -9.15
C TYR A 239 -13.82 -8.81 -10.65
N THR A 240 -14.96 -8.25 -11.03
CA THR A 240 -15.40 -8.15 -12.44
C THR A 240 -15.20 -6.75 -13.02
N GLY A 241 -15.07 -5.72 -12.17
CA GLY A 241 -15.05 -4.32 -12.58
C GLY A 241 -16.39 -3.79 -13.08
N GLN A 242 -17.46 -4.59 -12.98
CA GLN A 242 -18.78 -4.26 -13.52
C GLN A 242 -19.63 -3.48 -12.51
N PRO A 243 -20.52 -2.58 -12.97
CA PRO A 243 -21.50 -1.92 -12.11
C PRO A 243 -22.36 -2.92 -11.33
N VAL A 244 -22.65 -2.59 -10.08
CA VAL A 244 -23.50 -3.34 -9.17
C VAL A 244 -24.72 -2.49 -8.86
N LEU A 245 -25.91 -3.07 -8.98
CA LEU A 245 -27.15 -2.41 -8.59
C LEU A 245 -27.17 -2.19 -7.06
N PRO A 246 -27.94 -1.20 -6.56
CA PRO A 246 -28.06 -0.96 -5.12
C PRO A 246 -28.50 -2.19 -4.29
N ASN A 247 -29.14 -3.18 -4.92
CA ASN A 247 -29.57 -4.44 -4.33
C ASN A 247 -28.52 -5.57 -4.40
N GLY A 248 -27.28 -5.28 -4.82
CA GLY A 248 -26.15 -6.21 -4.77
C GLY A 248 -25.96 -7.12 -5.99
N TYR A 249 -26.82 -7.03 -7.01
CA TYR A 249 -26.65 -7.79 -8.26
C TYR A 249 -25.68 -7.08 -9.21
N VAL A 250 -24.73 -7.84 -9.77
CA VAL A 250 -23.87 -7.35 -10.85
C VAL A 250 -24.74 -7.15 -12.08
N LEU A 251 -24.64 -6.00 -12.74
CA LEU A 251 -25.16 -5.80 -14.10
C LEU A 251 -24.32 -6.68 -15.03
N ALA A 252 -24.61 -7.98 -15.07
CA ALA A 252 -24.18 -8.82 -16.17
C ALA A 252 -24.74 -8.18 -17.44
N GLY A 253 -23.86 -7.92 -18.42
CA GLY A 253 -24.30 -7.48 -19.74
C GLY A 253 -25.48 -8.35 -20.16
N GLN A 254 -26.62 -7.73 -20.40
CA GLN A 254 -27.73 -8.46 -21.00
C GLN A 254 -27.19 -9.08 -22.29
N PRO A 255 -27.30 -10.40 -22.49
CA PRO A 255 -27.12 -10.95 -23.83
C PRO A 255 -28.14 -10.25 -24.71
N ASN A 256 -27.66 -9.69 -25.83
CA ASN A 256 -28.45 -9.09 -26.91
C ASN A 256 -29.95 -9.41 -26.85
N MET A 257 -30.77 -8.45 -26.42
CA MET A 257 -32.22 -8.42 -26.68
C MET A 257 -32.50 -8.13 -28.18
N ALA A 258 -31.72 -8.74 -29.08
CA ALA A 258 -31.94 -8.74 -30.53
C ALA A 258 -32.52 -10.09 -31.02
N GLY A 259 -32.92 -10.99 -30.11
CA GLY A 259 -33.37 -12.34 -30.45
C GLY A 259 -34.72 -12.78 -29.87
N LEU A 260 -35.51 -11.87 -29.28
CA LEU A 260 -36.85 -12.18 -28.74
C LEU A 260 -37.92 -11.24 -29.32
N VAL A 261 -37.96 -11.16 -30.64
CA VAL A 261 -39.17 -10.83 -31.42
C VAL A 261 -39.23 -11.82 -32.59
N SER A 262 -39.53 -13.08 -32.29
CA SER A 262 -40.20 -14.00 -33.21
C SER A 262 -40.57 -15.28 -32.47
N ARG A 263 -41.77 -15.27 -31.88
CA ARG A 263 -42.74 -16.36 -31.87
C ARG A 263 -44.04 -15.83 -31.29
#